data_AF-X0PFE8-F1
#
_entry.id   AF-X0PFE8-F1
#
_cell.length_a   1.000
_cell.length_b   1.000
_cell.length_c   1.000
_cell.angle_alpha   90.00
_cell.angle_beta   90.00
_cell.angle_gamma   90.00
#
_symmetry.space_group_name_H-M   'P 1'
#
loop_
_entity.id
_entity.type
_entity.pdbx_description
1 polymer ?
#
loop_
_entity_poly.entity_id
_entity_poly.type
_entity_poly.pdbx_seq_one_letter_code
_entity_poly.pdbx_strand_id
1 'polypeptide(L)'
;MRVKRLLLTVLSGLALGIGYLAVTPNTAQAEVATQDTYYAYSTVATADGTWGANLFNGNDQNKVFQRVLPRGSQWQVFGFTKRADAFYFDVGNNQWIQGNQVRVPANSAADAGLDVAIKFGDTYGPYVFGYMADQSGNALLSGKWGSNYYIIRRNYQEHAYNNPVAITNYIVYQNGDTFDVGWNFY
;
A
#
# COMPACT_ATOMS: atom_id res chain seq x y z
N MET A 1 -21.17 42.44 29.94
CA MET A 1 -20.58 41.26 30.62
C MET A 1 -19.10 41.24 30.35
N ARG A 2 -18.30 40.97 31.40
CA ARG A 2 -16.83 41.06 31.41
C ARG A 2 -16.24 39.72 30.98
N VAL A 3 -15.39 39.69 29.95
CA VAL A 3 -14.49 38.55 29.70
C VAL A 3 -13.07 39.02 29.96
N LYS A 4 -12.42 38.36 30.93
CA LYS A 4 -11.09 38.69 31.44
C LYS A 4 -10.02 38.30 30.40
N ARG A 5 -9.10 39.22 30.14
CA ARG A 5 -7.85 39.00 29.40
C ARG A 5 -6.93 38.11 30.24
N LEU A 6 -6.33 37.10 29.64
CA LEU A 6 -5.17 36.41 30.20
C LEU A 6 -4.09 36.38 29.11
N LEU A 7 -3.15 37.32 29.22
CA LEU A 7 -1.85 37.25 28.55
C LEU A 7 -1.03 36.19 29.29
N LEU A 8 -0.44 35.24 28.55
CA LEU A 8 0.70 34.47 29.04
C LEU A 8 1.92 34.80 28.17
N THR A 9 2.93 35.36 28.82
CA THR A 9 4.20 35.79 28.24
C THR A 9 5.15 34.60 28.14
N VAL A 10 5.86 34.57 27.01
CA VAL A 10 6.95 33.68 26.60
C VAL A 10 8.12 33.68 27.60
N LEU A 11 8.71 32.51 27.87
CA LEU A 11 10.13 32.42 28.23
C LEU A 11 10.78 31.11 27.72
N SER A 12 11.65 31.31 26.73
CA SER A 12 12.98 30.72 26.50
C SER A 12 13.26 29.23 26.81
N GLY A 13 13.73 28.53 25.78
CA GLY A 13 14.49 27.29 25.89
C GLY A 13 15.10 26.90 24.55
N LEU A 14 16.07 27.69 24.06
CA LEU A 14 16.86 27.33 22.88
C LEU A 14 17.92 26.31 23.31
N ALA A 15 17.61 25.03 23.25
CA ALA A 15 18.59 23.96 23.38
C ALA A 15 19.12 23.62 21.97
N LEU A 16 20.31 24.11 21.65
CA LEU A 16 21.11 23.61 20.53
C LEU A 16 21.70 22.24 20.94
N GLY A 17 20.84 21.22 20.93
CA GLY A 17 21.29 19.84 20.89
C GLY A 17 21.62 19.48 19.45
N ILE A 18 22.89 19.23 19.15
CA ILE A 18 23.28 18.42 17.99
C ILE A 18 22.82 16.99 18.34
N GLY A 19 21.51 16.76 18.23
CA GLY A 19 20.95 15.44 18.24
C GLY A 19 21.29 14.82 16.90
N TYR A 20 22.09 13.76 16.90
CA TYR A 20 22.02 12.80 15.82
C TYR A 20 20.54 12.36 15.74
N LEU A 21 19.81 12.90 14.77
CA LEU A 21 18.54 12.35 14.36
C LEU A 21 18.88 10.96 13.82
N ALA A 22 18.75 9.94 14.68
CA ALA A 22 18.61 8.59 14.20
C ALA A 22 17.37 8.61 13.29
N VAL A 23 17.60 8.58 11.98
CA VAL A 23 16.55 8.27 11.03
C VAL A 23 16.21 6.81 11.30
N THR A 24 15.29 6.58 12.22
CA THR A 24 14.62 5.28 12.28
C THR A 24 13.94 5.15 10.93
N PRO A 25 14.30 4.16 10.08
CA PRO A 25 13.56 3.93 8.86
C PRO A 25 12.10 3.78 9.28
N ASN A 26 11.23 4.63 8.73
CA ASN A 26 9.80 4.52 8.91
C ASN A 26 9.38 3.19 8.27
N THR A 27 9.49 2.10 9.01
CA THR A 27 8.88 0.82 8.67
C THR A 27 7.39 0.99 8.90
N ALA A 28 6.70 1.62 7.95
CA ALA A 28 5.25 1.61 7.94
C ALA A 28 4.84 0.17 7.64
N GLN A 29 4.43 -0.55 8.68
CA GLN A 29 3.68 -1.77 8.50
C GLN A 29 2.35 -1.37 7.86
N ALA A 30 2.03 -1.93 6.69
CA ALA A 30 0.66 -1.84 6.19
C ALA A 30 -0.21 -2.67 7.15
N GLU A 31 -1.17 -2.04 7.83
CA GLU A 31 -2.18 -2.78 8.56
C GLU A 31 -2.93 -3.70 7.59
N VAL A 32 -3.12 -4.95 8.01
CA VAL A 32 -3.76 -5.96 7.18
C VAL A 32 -5.22 -5.57 6.98
N ALA A 33 -5.64 -5.51 5.72
CA ALA A 33 -7.04 -5.30 5.41
C ALA A 33 -7.87 -6.48 5.94
N THR A 34 -8.76 -6.20 6.89
CA THR A 34 -9.71 -7.18 7.41
C THR A 34 -10.70 -7.52 6.30
N GLN A 35 -11.03 -8.80 6.18
CA GLN A 35 -12.04 -9.23 5.21
C GLN A 35 -13.37 -8.53 5.48
N ASP A 36 -14.09 -8.21 4.40
CA ASP A 36 -15.43 -7.62 4.41
C ASP A 36 -15.51 -6.24 5.10
N THR A 37 -14.36 -5.59 5.34
CA THR A 37 -14.26 -4.26 5.93
C THR A 37 -13.90 -3.23 4.86
N TYR A 38 -14.66 -2.14 4.82
CA TYR A 38 -14.42 -1.02 3.92
C TYR A 38 -13.35 -0.08 4.46
N TYR A 39 -12.39 0.26 3.61
CA TYR A 39 -11.33 1.22 3.92
C TYR A 39 -11.44 2.41 2.96
N ALA A 40 -11.62 3.62 3.50
CA ALA A 40 -11.59 4.83 2.70
C ALA A 40 -10.20 5.03 2.10
N TYR A 41 -10.13 5.22 0.80
CA TYR A 41 -8.89 5.27 0.04
C TYR A 41 -9.09 6.06 -1.24
N SER A 42 -8.58 7.28 -1.29
CA SER A 42 -8.75 8.16 -2.44
C SER A 42 -7.52 8.10 -3.34
N THR A 43 -7.71 7.58 -4.56
CA THR A 43 -6.65 7.48 -5.56
C THR A 43 -7.23 7.39 -6.97
N VAL A 44 -6.39 7.25 -7.98
CA VAL A 44 -6.80 6.95 -9.36
C VAL A 44 -6.25 5.57 -9.74
N ALA A 45 -7.15 4.62 -9.96
CA ALA A 45 -6.80 3.32 -10.51
C ALA A 45 -6.69 3.40 -12.04
N THR A 46 -5.65 2.79 -12.61
CA THR A 46 -5.53 2.59 -14.05
C THR A 46 -5.69 1.12 -14.37
N ALA A 47 -6.64 0.77 -15.24
CA ALA A 47 -6.81 -0.61 -15.72
C ALA A 47 -5.53 -1.07 -16.44
N ASP A 48 -4.86 -2.09 -15.89
CA ASP A 48 -3.55 -2.55 -16.35
C ASP A 48 -3.53 -4.01 -16.80
N GLY A 49 -4.57 -4.79 -16.46
CA GLY A 49 -4.73 -6.18 -16.89
C GLY A 49 -4.67 -6.34 -18.42
N THR A 50 -4.27 -7.53 -18.88
CA THR A 50 -4.07 -7.85 -20.31
C THR A 50 -5.24 -7.42 -21.19
N TRP A 51 -6.46 -7.59 -20.70
CA TRP A 51 -7.71 -7.25 -21.40
C TRP A 51 -8.42 -6.01 -20.83
N GLY A 52 -7.83 -5.35 -19.83
CA GLY A 52 -8.49 -4.34 -19.01
C GLY A 52 -8.86 -4.85 -17.61
N ALA A 53 -9.90 -4.27 -17.02
CA ALA A 53 -10.32 -4.58 -15.64
C ALA A 53 -11.82 -4.88 -15.55
N ASN A 54 -12.20 -5.87 -14.76
CA ASN A 54 -13.59 -6.25 -14.56
C ASN A 54 -14.29 -5.25 -13.64
N LEU A 55 -15.42 -4.70 -14.09
CA LEU A 55 -16.33 -3.89 -13.29
C LEU A 55 -17.50 -4.74 -12.82
N PHE A 56 -17.83 -4.64 -11.54
CA PHE A 56 -18.96 -5.31 -10.90
C PHE A 56 -19.94 -4.28 -10.32
N ASN A 57 -21.21 -4.66 -10.24
CA ASN A 57 -22.19 -3.99 -9.40
C ASN A 57 -22.35 -4.78 -8.11
N GLY A 58 -22.22 -4.12 -6.96
CA GLY A 58 -22.06 -4.76 -5.66
C GLY A 58 -20.65 -5.34 -5.46
N ASN A 59 -20.36 -5.71 -4.21
CA ASN A 59 -19.07 -6.22 -3.79
C ASN A 59 -19.19 -7.28 -2.71
N ASP A 60 -20.25 -8.08 -2.75
CA ASP A 60 -20.41 -9.22 -1.85
C ASP A 60 -20.36 -10.53 -2.66
N GLN A 61 -20.86 -11.60 -2.06
CA GLN A 61 -20.94 -12.91 -2.69
C GLN A 61 -21.90 -12.94 -3.91
N ASN A 62 -22.78 -11.95 -4.02
CA ASN A 62 -23.79 -11.80 -5.07
C ASN A 62 -23.45 -10.70 -6.08
N LYS A 63 -22.22 -10.17 -6.06
CA LYS A 63 -21.77 -9.15 -7.02
C LYS A 63 -22.00 -9.59 -8.47
N VAL A 64 -22.44 -8.67 -9.31
CA VAL A 64 -22.81 -8.96 -10.70
C VAL A 64 -21.80 -8.33 -11.64
N PHE A 65 -21.11 -9.15 -12.43
CA PHE A 65 -20.25 -8.65 -13.50
C PHE A 65 -21.04 -7.74 -14.45
N GLN A 66 -20.48 -6.57 -14.77
CA GLN A 66 -21.08 -5.60 -15.67
C GLN A 66 -20.41 -5.61 -17.02
N ARG A 67 -19.10 -5.30 -17.05
CA ARG A 67 -18.31 -5.17 -18.27
C ARG A 67 -16.82 -5.16 -17.95
N VAL A 68 -16.01 -5.29 -18.99
CA VAL A 68 -14.58 -5.01 -18.93
C VAL A 68 -14.33 -3.53 -19.24
N LEU A 69 -13.57 -2.87 -18.37
CA LEU A 69 -13.06 -1.53 -18.55
C LEU A 69 -11.84 -1.57 -19.47
N PRO A 70 -11.74 -0.70 -20.49
CA PRO A 70 -10.60 -0.72 -21.41
C PRO A 70 -9.26 -0.58 -20.68
N ARG A 71 -8.25 -1.31 -21.13
CA ARG A 71 -6.88 -1.16 -20.65
C ARG A 71 -6.40 0.28 -20.84
N GLY A 72 -5.77 0.85 -19.81
CA GLY A 72 -5.33 2.24 -19.77
C GLY A 72 -6.41 3.24 -19.36
N SER A 73 -7.67 2.83 -19.22
CA SER A 73 -8.71 3.71 -18.64
C SER A 73 -8.42 3.99 -17.17
N GLN A 74 -8.78 5.20 -16.73
CA GLN A 74 -8.52 5.71 -15.38
C GLN A 74 -9.83 5.94 -14.64
N TRP A 75 -9.85 5.57 -13.36
CA TRP A 75 -11.05 5.59 -12.53
C TRP A 75 -10.72 6.16 -11.16
N GLN A 76 -11.53 7.13 -10.72
CA GLN A 76 -11.45 7.64 -9.36
C GLN A 76 -11.88 6.52 -8.40
N VAL A 77 -11.04 6.26 -7.41
CA VAL A 77 -11.29 5.30 -6.33
C VAL A 77 -11.65 6.08 -5.07
N PHE A 78 -12.64 5.58 -4.33
CA PHE A 78 -13.10 6.15 -3.05
C PHE A 78 -12.73 5.29 -1.85
N GLY A 79 -12.46 4.00 -2.10
CA GLY A 79 -12.09 3.04 -1.08
C GLY A 79 -11.78 1.67 -1.66
N PHE A 80 -11.48 0.73 -0.78
CA PHE A 80 -11.33 -0.66 -1.14
C PHE A 80 -11.90 -1.58 -0.08
N THR A 81 -12.07 -2.85 -0.46
CA THR A 81 -12.47 -3.92 0.45
C THR A 81 -11.69 -5.18 0.09
N LYS A 82 -11.22 -5.91 1.10
CA LYS A 82 -10.75 -7.28 0.91
C LYS A 82 -11.95 -8.22 0.98
N ARG A 83 -12.16 -9.03 -0.05
CA ARG A 83 -13.12 -10.15 -0.04
C ARG A 83 -12.38 -11.48 -0.03
N ALA A 84 -13.11 -12.56 0.18
CA ALA A 84 -12.54 -13.91 0.19
C ALA A 84 -11.81 -14.26 -1.13
N ASP A 85 -12.26 -13.70 -2.25
CA ASP A 85 -11.76 -14.00 -3.59
C ASP A 85 -10.73 -13.00 -4.12
N ALA A 86 -10.81 -11.72 -3.73
CA ALA A 86 -9.88 -10.68 -4.18
C ALA A 86 -10.06 -9.37 -3.39
N PHE A 87 -9.18 -8.41 -3.66
CA PHE A 87 -9.42 -7.00 -3.34
C PHE A 87 -10.27 -6.34 -4.42
N TYR A 88 -11.11 -5.38 -4.01
CA TYR A 88 -11.96 -4.60 -4.89
C TYR A 88 -11.90 -3.12 -4.56
N PHE A 89 -11.82 -2.27 -5.58
CA PHE A 89 -11.82 -0.82 -5.45
C PHE A 89 -13.21 -0.25 -5.74
N ASP A 90 -13.72 0.60 -4.85
CA ASP A 90 -14.97 1.34 -5.04
C ASP A 90 -14.73 2.52 -5.98
N VAL A 91 -15.49 2.57 -7.07
CA VAL A 91 -15.48 3.68 -8.05
C VAL A 91 -16.78 4.48 -8.07
N GLY A 92 -17.59 4.33 -7.03
CA GLY A 92 -18.84 5.04 -6.82
C GLY A 92 -20.05 4.30 -7.37
N ASN A 93 -21.26 4.72 -6.96
CA ASN A 93 -22.54 4.15 -7.40
C ASN A 93 -22.63 2.62 -7.24
N ASN A 94 -22.04 2.08 -6.17
CA ASN A 94 -21.97 0.65 -5.90
C ASN A 94 -21.25 -0.15 -7.01
N GLN A 95 -20.30 0.49 -7.70
CA GLN A 95 -19.49 -0.15 -8.72
C GLN A 95 -18.08 -0.43 -8.22
N TRP A 96 -17.57 -1.61 -8.57
CA TRP A 96 -16.34 -2.12 -7.99
C TRP A 96 -15.44 -2.73 -9.04
N ILE A 97 -14.17 -2.34 -9.02
CA ILE A 97 -13.14 -2.88 -9.93
C ILE A 97 -12.32 -3.93 -9.19
N GLN A 98 -12.07 -5.07 -9.83
CA GLN A 98 -11.18 -6.09 -9.29
C GLN A 98 -9.74 -5.56 -9.19
N GLY A 99 -9.18 -5.54 -7.99
CA GLY A 99 -7.95 -4.82 -7.67
C GLY A 99 -6.71 -5.32 -8.41
N ASN A 100 -6.57 -6.63 -8.62
CA ASN A 100 -5.40 -7.22 -9.29
C ASN A 100 -5.37 -7.00 -10.82
N GLN A 101 -6.35 -6.27 -11.36
CA GLN A 101 -6.43 -5.89 -12.77
C GLN A 101 -6.24 -4.37 -12.98
N VAL A 102 -5.86 -3.67 -11.92
CA VAL A 102 -5.49 -2.26 -11.95
C VAL A 102 -4.13 -2.06 -11.29
N ARG A 103 -3.52 -0.92 -11.62
CA ARG A 103 -2.46 -0.31 -10.80
C ARG A 103 -2.98 0.97 -10.15
N VAL A 104 -2.55 1.22 -8.92
CA VAL A 104 -2.75 2.51 -8.23
C VAL A 104 -1.39 3.13 -7.93
N PRO A 105 -1.23 4.46 -7.95
CA PRO A 105 0.04 5.08 -7.59
C PRO A 105 0.45 4.77 -6.16
N ALA A 106 1.72 4.38 -5.98
CA ALA A 106 2.31 4.15 -4.67
C ALA A 106 3.03 5.42 -4.18
N ASN A 107 2.38 6.20 -3.32
CA ASN A 107 2.93 7.45 -2.77
C ASN A 107 3.49 7.27 -1.34
N SER A 108 3.29 6.10 -0.75
CA SER A 108 3.76 5.74 0.56
C SER A 108 4.13 4.25 0.62
N ALA A 109 4.85 3.85 1.67
CA ALA A 109 5.14 2.43 1.90
C ALA A 109 3.86 1.62 2.17
N ALA A 110 2.81 2.26 2.72
CA ALA A 110 1.51 1.64 2.90
C ALA A 110 0.81 1.37 1.56
N ASP A 111 0.83 2.33 0.63
CA ASP A 111 0.29 2.13 -0.73
C ASP A 111 1.03 1.00 -1.45
N ALA A 112 2.36 0.99 -1.37
CA ALA A 112 3.17 -0.06 -1.99
C ALA A 112 2.91 -1.45 -1.36
N GLY A 113 2.72 -1.50 -0.04
CA GLY A 113 2.32 -2.73 0.65
C GLY A 113 0.94 -3.22 0.20
N LEU A 114 -0.01 -2.29 0.00
CA LEU A 114 -1.33 -2.58 -0.53
C LEU A 114 -1.25 -3.12 -1.97
N ASP A 115 -0.47 -2.50 -2.86
CA ASP A 115 -0.26 -2.99 -4.23
C ASP A 115 0.24 -4.43 -4.26
N VAL A 116 1.22 -4.76 -3.41
CA VAL A 116 1.76 -6.12 -3.29
C VAL A 116 0.71 -7.10 -2.77
N ALA A 117 -0.08 -6.70 -1.76
CA ALA A 117 -1.19 -7.51 -1.25
C ALA A 117 -2.27 -7.77 -2.32
N ILE A 118 -2.58 -6.75 -3.12
CA ILE A 118 -3.58 -6.82 -4.19
C ILE A 118 -3.10 -7.74 -5.33
N LYS A 119 -1.86 -7.57 -5.82
CA LYS A 119 -1.39 -8.30 -7.00
C LYS A 119 -1.00 -9.74 -6.73
N PHE A 120 -0.44 -10.03 -5.54
CA PHE A 120 0.09 -11.36 -5.21
C PHE A 120 -0.67 -12.05 -4.07
N GLY A 121 -1.83 -11.51 -3.69
CA GLY A 121 -2.63 -11.98 -2.55
C GLY A 121 -1.97 -11.69 -1.21
N ASP A 122 -2.70 -11.94 -0.13
CA ASP A 122 -2.24 -11.78 1.26
C ASP A 122 -2.26 -13.10 2.05
N THR A 123 -2.13 -14.22 1.31
CA THR A 123 -2.39 -15.60 1.74
C THR A 123 -1.58 -16.09 2.95
N TYR A 124 -0.61 -15.33 3.47
CA TYR A 124 0.38 -15.82 4.43
C TYR A 124 0.63 -14.93 5.65
N GLY A 125 -0.43 -14.27 6.14
CA GLY A 125 -0.44 -13.70 7.48
C GLY A 125 -0.02 -12.23 7.57
N PRO A 126 -0.05 -11.66 8.78
CA PRO A 126 -0.29 -10.23 8.97
C PRO A 126 0.91 -9.29 8.72
N TYR A 127 1.96 -9.77 8.07
CA TYR A 127 3.27 -9.14 8.09
C TYR A 127 3.81 -8.89 6.67
N VAL A 128 3.26 -7.88 6.02
CA VAL A 128 3.90 -7.25 4.85
C VAL A 128 4.68 -6.04 5.36
N PHE A 129 6.01 -6.12 5.33
CA PHE A 129 6.88 -5.01 5.73
C PHE A 129 7.29 -4.23 4.48
N GLY A 130 6.81 -3.00 4.36
CA GLY A 130 7.29 -2.09 3.34
C GLY A 130 8.55 -1.37 3.79
N TYR A 131 9.65 -1.54 3.05
CA TYR A 131 10.82 -0.68 3.18
C TYR A 131 10.87 0.24 1.96
N MET A 132 11.01 1.54 2.18
CA MET A 132 11.66 2.39 1.20
C MET A 132 13.17 2.06 1.31
N ALA A 133 13.99 1.95 0.26
CA ALA A 133 15.47 1.68 0.39
C ALA A 133 16.23 2.21 -0.85
N ASP A 134 17.41 2.95 -0.87
CA ASP A 134 18.44 3.38 -1.94
C ASP A 134 19.63 2.48 -2.19
N GLN A 135 20.34 2.72 -3.33
CA GLN A 135 21.62 2.15 -3.72
C GLN A 135 22.69 2.29 -2.61
N SER A 136 22.40 3.02 -1.53
CA SER A 136 23.26 3.23 -0.36
C SER A 136 22.69 2.65 0.94
N GLY A 137 21.56 1.91 0.90
CA GLY A 137 20.97 1.27 2.07
C GLY A 137 20.24 2.22 3.02
N ASN A 138 20.04 3.49 2.66
CA ASN A 138 19.08 4.36 3.33
C ASN A 138 17.70 4.01 2.83
N ALA A 139 16.66 4.34 3.59
CA ALA A 139 15.31 3.93 3.25
C ALA A 139 14.69 4.64 2.00
N LEU A 140 15.33 4.74 0.82
CA LEU A 140 14.74 5.37 -0.42
C LEU A 140 15.46 5.06 -1.77
N LEU A 141 15.08 4.13 -2.69
CA LEU A 141 15.91 3.73 -3.87
C LEU A 141 15.60 4.67 -5.01
N SER A 142 16.46 5.68 -5.15
CA SER A 142 16.91 6.14 -6.45
C SER A 142 17.48 4.94 -7.22
N GLY A 143 16.60 4.28 -7.99
CA GLY A 143 16.96 3.09 -8.74
C GLY A 143 18.00 3.36 -9.82
N LYS A 144 18.80 2.33 -10.13
CA LYS A 144 19.68 2.24 -11.30
C LYS A 144 18.93 2.37 -12.65
N TRP A 145 17.60 2.47 -12.59
CA TRP A 145 16.63 2.53 -13.68
C TRP A 145 15.87 3.88 -13.75
N GLY A 146 16.32 4.90 -13.01
CA GLY A 146 15.85 6.28 -13.18
C GLY A 146 14.61 6.70 -12.36
N SER A 147 13.80 5.76 -11.86
CA SER A 147 12.59 6.05 -11.06
C SER A 147 12.69 5.59 -9.60
N ASN A 148 12.01 6.29 -8.70
CA ASN A 148 11.87 5.90 -7.30
C ASN A 148 10.99 4.65 -7.15
N TYR A 149 11.36 3.76 -6.23
CA TYR A 149 10.56 2.57 -5.91
C TYR A 149 10.65 2.17 -4.43
N TYR A 150 9.70 1.34 -4.00
CA TYR A 150 9.61 0.69 -2.70
C TYR A 150 10.07 -0.76 -2.82
N ILE A 151 10.81 -1.24 -1.82
CA ILE A 151 11.06 -2.67 -1.63
C ILE A 151 10.09 -3.19 -0.58
N ILE A 152 9.15 -4.02 -0.99
CA ILE A 152 8.25 -4.68 -0.06
C ILE A 152 8.81 -6.05 0.26
N ARG A 153 9.02 -6.32 1.54
CA ARG A 153 9.49 -7.60 2.03
C ARG A 153 8.32 -8.35 2.65
N ARG A 154 8.03 -9.53 2.12
CA ARG A 154 7.06 -10.44 2.73
C ARG A 154 7.83 -11.54 3.46
N ASN A 155 7.66 -11.59 4.77
CA ASN A 155 8.24 -12.63 5.60
C ASN A 155 7.25 -13.80 5.64
N TYR A 156 7.68 -14.96 5.18
CA TYR A 156 6.95 -16.20 5.38
C TYR A 156 7.37 -16.78 6.73
N GLN A 157 6.46 -16.71 7.72
CA GLN A 157 6.60 -17.45 8.97
C GLN A 157 5.75 -18.73 8.88
N GLU A 158 6.40 -19.88 8.97
CA GLU A 158 5.71 -21.12 9.22
C GLU A 158 5.26 -21.13 10.70
N HIS A 159 3.99 -21.45 10.95
CA HIS A 159 3.31 -21.29 12.26
C HIS A 159 4.00 -22.02 13.44
N ALA A 160 5.00 -22.87 13.17
CA ALA A 160 5.71 -23.69 14.14
C ALA A 160 7.05 -23.12 14.64
N TYR A 161 7.66 -22.14 13.95
CA TYR A 161 8.98 -21.61 14.31
C TYR A 161 9.04 -20.08 14.16
N ASN A 162 9.53 -19.38 15.19
CA ASN A 162 9.69 -17.91 15.19
C ASN A 162 10.70 -17.38 14.16
N ASN A 163 11.31 -18.25 13.33
CA ASN A 163 12.26 -17.85 12.30
C ASN A 163 11.54 -17.78 10.94
N PRO A 164 11.70 -16.68 10.18
CA PRO A 164 11.18 -16.62 8.81
C PRO A 164 11.87 -17.69 7.97
N VAL A 165 11.08 -18.57 7.35
CA VAL A 165 11.56 -19.71 6.55
C VAL A 165 11.90 -19.25 5.12
N ALA A 166 11.23 -18.19 4.64
CA ALA A 166 11.48 -17.65 3.32
C ALA A 166 11.09 -16.17 3.24
N ILE A 167 11.79 -15.42 2.40
CA ILE A 167 11.55 -13.99 2.21
C ILE A 167 11.38 -13.72 0.73
N THR A 168 10.20 -13.22 0.35
CA THR A 168 9.95 -12.67 -0.98
C THR A 168 10.15 -11.17 -0.94
N ASN A 169 10.86 -10.63 -1.93
CA ASN A 169 10.94 -9.19 -2.11
C ASN A 169 10.16 -8.78 -3.35
N TYR A 170 9.58 -7.60 -3.28
CA TYR A 170 8.88 -6.98 -4.39
C TYR A 170 9.43 -5.58 -4.62
N ILE A 171 9.49 -5.16 -5.88
CA ILE A 171 9.76 -3.78 -6.27
C ILE A 171 8.44 -3.15 -6.66
N VAL A 172 8.08 -2.04 -6.04
CA VAL A 172 6.89 -1.24 -6.38
C VAL A 172 7.32 0.15 -6.81
N TYR A 173 7.11 0.50 -8.07
CA TYR A 173 7.37 1.84 -8.57
C TYR A 173 6.25 2.80 -8.17
N GLN A 174 6.55 4.11 -8.18
CA GLN A 174 5.58 5.15 -7.82
C GLN A 174 4.29 5.12 -8.66
N ASN A 175 4.34 4.58 -9.88
CA ASN A 175 3.17 4.42 -10.74
C ASN A 175 2.30 3.19 -10.42
N GLY A 176 2.67 2.39 -9.42
CA GLY A 176 2.00 1.14 -9.03
C GLY A 176 2.49 -0.12 -9.76
N ASP A 177 3.47 0.01 -10.65
CA ASP A 177 4.07 -1.16 -11.28
C ASP A 177 4.82 -1.96 -10.23
N THR A 178 4.46 -3.24 -10.12
CA THR A 178 4.84 -4.08 -9.01
C THR A 178 5.41 -5.39 -9.55
N PHE A 179 6.60 -5.75 -9.10
CA PHE A 179 7.36 -6.90 -9.60
C PHE A 179 7.81 -7.78 -8.44
N ASP A 180 7.57 -9.08 -8.55
CA ASP A 180 8.19 -10.09 -7.69
C ASP A 180 9.64 -10.29 -8.15
N VAL A 181 10.59 -10.08 -7.23
CA VAL A 181 12.03 -10.30 -7.51
C VAL A 181 12.55 -11.63 -6.96
N GLY A 182 11.66 -12.49 -6.49
CA GLY A 182 11.94 -13.86 -6.08
C GLY A 182 12.30 -14.02 -4.60
N TRP A 183 12.58 -15.28 -4.27
CA TRP A 183 12.87 -15.75 -2.91
C TRP A 183 14.34 -15.59 -2.56
N ASN A 184 14.60 -15.13 -1.34
CA ASN A 184 15.87 -15.37 -0.67
C ASN A 184 15.63 -16.41 0.44
N PHE A 185 16.31 -17.54 0.33
CA PHE A 185 16.41 -18.52 1.41
C PHE A 185 17.55 -18.10 2.34
N TYR A 186 17.31 -18.17 3.65
CA TYR A 186 18.29 -17.92 4.70
C TYR A 186 18.79 -19.23 5.29
#